data_AF-A0A956FUL0-F1
#
_entry.id   AF-A0A956FUL0-F1
#
_cell.length_a   1.000
_cell.length_b   1.000
_cell.length_c   1.000
_cell.angle_alpha   90.00
_cell.angle_beta   90.00
_cell.angle_gamma   90.00
#
_symmetry.space_group_name_H-M   'P 1'
#
loop_
_entity.id
_entity.type
_entity.pdbx_description
1 polymer ?
#
loop_
_entity_poly.entity_id
_entity_poly.type
_entity_poly.pdbx_seq_one_letter_code
_entity_poly.pdbx_strand_id
1 'polypeptide(L)'
;MPMIRLPSPSSSLLVVAFTLGACNGGEIIEGSATASASDSTTDGTTDSTSATTSASATMTGTATMGSASATGTTTTTTDETTGTTSPGSASDTMTTGEPTTGTTTVDPTTGSTTVDPTTGTTTMDMTTGSTTMDMTTGNTGTTGVIEDPCPCADVEVPLDNGIFVLSDNAELWKYLPDDNTFEMLGPIGCNGMSNTFSMAVDRAGFAWVMFNPPKGDIWKVDVTNPANCVDPGYTPGQQGAELFGMAFVSEDQFNTCDRLYGNTYNGIGGFGEGPNIGDFLTVDPDTLDLSLLGKTSFNGAELTGTGDGRAFMFGGVNPAKLVEVNKQNGQYVDTIPLGNLALTNAFAFAFFGGDFYFFTESGGPGSKSKVTHFDYDDSDNNGIQDLTVVNGQGPIRIVGAGVSTCAPFLPQ
;
A
#
# COMPACT_ATOMS: atom_id res chain seq x y z
N MET A 1 -25.12 53.05 21.81
CA MET A 1 -24.99 51.67 21.28
C MET A 1 -25.55 50.72 22.33
N PRO A 2 -26.66 50.00 22.06
CA PRO A 2 -27.23 49.07 23.03
C PRO A 2 -26.50 47.72 22.97
N MET A 3 -26.21 47.15 24.14
CA MET A 3 -25.63 45.82 24.31
C MET A 3 -26.68 44.73 24.00
N ILE A 4 -26.30 43.79 23.14
CA ILE A 4 -27.04 42.55 22.86
C ILE A 4 -26.59 41.50 23.88
N ARG A 5 -27.53 40.95 24.65
CA ARG A 5 -27.34 39.77 25.52
C ARG A 5 -27.61 38.50 24.71
N LEU A 6 -26.65 37.57 24.72
CA LEU A 6 -26.81 36.19 24.24
C LEU A 6 -27.30 35.27 25.37
N PRO A 7 -28.17 34.28 25.10
CA PRO A 7 -28.61 33.31 26.09
C PRO A 7 -27.64 32.12 26.22
N SER A 8 -27.50 31.62 27.45
CA SER A 8 -26.71 30.46 27.85
C SER A 8 -27.36 29.12 27.49
N PRO A 9 -26.60 28.06 27.14
CA PRO A 9 -27.14 26.73 26.95
C PRO A 9 -27.32 26.00 28.30
N SER A 10 -28.47 25.33 28.45
CA SER A 10 -28.84 24.50 29.60
C SER A 10 -28.40 23.06 29.37
N SER A 11 -27.57 22.52 30.28
CA SER A 11 -27.17 21.12 30.35
C SER A 11 -28.32 20.25 30.87
N SER A 12 -28.68 19.20 30.14
CA SER A 12 -29.57 18.14 30.61
C SER A 12 -28.75 16.89 30.93
N LEU A 13 -28.63 16.58 32.23
CA LEU A 13 -28.14 15.30 32.76
C LEU A 13 -29.17 14.20 32.45
N LEU A 14 -28.74 13.12 31.81
CA LEU A 14 -29.49 11.86 31.73
C LEU A 14 -28.94 10.89 32.79
N VAL A 15 -29.77 10.56 33.78
CA VAL A 15 -29.51 9.54 34.79
C VAL A 15 -30.05 8.20 34.27
N VAL A 16 -29.19 7.20 34.07
CA VAL A 16 -29.59 5.82 33.83
C VAL A 16 -29.39 5.03 35.11
N ALA A 17 -30.50 4.56 35.69
CA ALA A 17 -30.51 3.73 36.88
C ALA A 17 -30.40 2.25 36.52
N PHE A 18 -29.50 1.55 37.22
CA PHE A 18 -29.37 0.11 37.26
C PHE A 18 -30.54 -0.53 38.03
N THR A 19 -31.08 -1.64 37.53
CA THR A 19 -31.81 -2.63 38.33
C THR A 19 -31.28 -4.03 38.07
N LEU A 20 -30.67 -4.61 39.11
CA LEU A 20 -30.45 -6.05 39.25
C LEU A 20 -31.79 -6.74 39.58
N GLY A 21 -32.02 -7.91 39.00
CA GLY A 21 -33.03 -8.88 39.45
C GLY A 21 -32.58 -10.29 39.08
N ALA A 22 -32.35 -11.13 40.09
CA ALA A 22 -31.85 -12.50 39.98
C ALA A 22 -32.93 -13.54 40.28
N CYS A 23 -32.71 -14.76 39.75
CA CYS A 23 -33.30 -16.07 40.13
C CYS A 23 -34.81 -16.26 39.84
N ASN A 24 -35.37 -17.42 39.49
CA ASN A 24 -34.94 -18.82 39.61
C ASN A 24 -35.84 -19.72 38.73
N GLY A 25 -35.31 -20.87 38.29
CA GLY A 25 -35.95 -22.22 38.22
C GLY A 25 -37.26 -22.47 37.43
N GLY A 26 -37.27 -23.53 36.62
CA GLY A 26 -38.51 -24.19 36.17
C GLY A 26 -38.29 -25.15 35.00
N GLU A 27 -38.40 -26.44 35.27
CA GLU A 27 -38.10 -27.59 34.42
C GLU A 27 -39.39 -28.16 33.74
N ILE A 28 -39.20 -28.84 32.59
CA ILE A 28 -40.02 -29.88 31.92
C ILE A 28 -41.46 -29.53 31.42
N ILE A 29 -41.76 -29.79 30.13
CA ILE A 29 -42.75 -30.80 29.63
C ILE A 29 -42.50 -31.08 28.12
N GLU A 30 -42.70 -32.37 27.83
CA GLU A 30 -42.63 -33.21 26.63
C GLU A 30 -43.22 -32.69 25.30
N GLY A 31 -42.74 -33.31 24.20
CA GLY A 31 -43.34 -33.22 22.87
C GLY A 31 -42.75 -34.24 21.89
N SER A 32 -43.28 -35.47 21.94
CA SER A 32 -43.02 -36.62 21.06
C SER A 32 -43.32 -36.37 19.58
N ALA A 33 -42.51 -36.93 18.68
CA ALA A 33 -43.00 -37.57 17.45
C ALA A 33 -41.99 -38.59 16.87
N THR A 34 -42.40 -39.85 16.89
CA THR A 34 -41.85 -41.05 16.26
C THR A 34 -42.11 -41.11 14.75
N ALA A 35 -41.18 -41.68 13.97
CA ALA A 35 -41.51 -42.57 12.85
C ALA A 35 -40.34 -43.51 12.48
N SER A 36 -40.59 -44.80 12.67
CA SER A 36 -39.87 -46.01 12.23
C SER A 36 -39.84 -46.10 10.68
N ALA A 37 -38.73 -46.48 10.03
CA ALA A 37 -38.19 -47.82 9.74
C ALA A 37 -38.79 -48.55 8.52
N SER A 38 -38.02 -49.54 8.02
CA SER A 38 -38.24 -50.52 6.93
C SER A 38 -37.76 -50.08 5.53
N ASP A 39 -37.13 -50.90 4.68
CA ASP A 39 -36.66 -52.30 4.69
C ASP A 39 -35.67 -52.43 3.49
N SER A 40 -34.49 -53.05 3.62
CA SER A 40 -34.05 -54.33 3.00
C SER A 40 -34.27 -54.49 1.47
N THR A 41 -33.40 -55.09 0.64
CA THR A 41 -32.59 -56.32 0.77
C THR A 41 -31.65 -56.49 -0.47
N THR A 42 -30.55 -57.26 -0.28
CA THR A 42 -29.88 -58.22 -1.23
C THR A 42 -29.19 -57.72 -2.51
N ASP A 43 -28.10 -58.28 -3.04
CA ASP A 43 -27.16 -59.39 -2.72
C ASP A 43 -26.02 -59.33 -3.78
N GLY A 44 -24.85 -59.91 -3.52
CA GLY A 44 -23.78 -60.02 -4.53
C GLY A 44 -22.37 -60.25 -3.97
N THR A 45 -22.00 -61.52 -3.87
CA THR A 45 -20.84 -62.14 -3.19
C THR A 45 -19.52 -62.16 -4.01
N THR A 46 -18.42 -62.58 -3.33
CA THR A 46 -17.10 -63.11 -3.79
C THR A 46 -16.01 -62.08 -4.11
N ASP A 47 -14.74 -62.19 -3.69
CA ASP A 47 -13.98 -63.25 -3.01
C ASP A 47 -12.73 -62.68 -2.29
N SER A 48 -12.18 -63.48 -1.40
CA SER A 48 -11.03 -63.31 -0.50
C SER A 48 -9.70 -62.93 -1.17
N THR A 49 -8.86 -62.17 -0.46
CA THR A 49 -7.48 -62.59 -0.17
C THR A 49 -6.88 -61.84 1.02
N SER A 50 -5.99 -62.55 1.69
CA SER A 50 -5.55 -62.43 3.07
C SER A 50 -4.81 -61.15 3.48
N ALA A 51 -5.03 -60.78 4.73
CA ALA A 51 -4.22 -59.87 5.51
C ALA A 51 -2.81 -60.40 5.78
N THR A 52 -1.80 -59.53 5.80
CA THR A 52 -0.89 -59.42 6.96
C THR A 52 -0.29 -58.01 7.05
N THR A 53 -0.37 -57.48 8.27
CA THR A 53 0.13 -56.22 8.82
C THR A 53 1.63 -56.00 8.67
N SER A 54 2.09 -54.74 8.53
CA SER A 54 2.86 -54.00 9.56
C SER A 54 3.45 -52.67 9.08
N ALA A 55 3.51 -51.71 10.00
CA ALA A 55 4.32 -50.48 10.06
C ALA A 55 3.79 -49.22 9.32
N SER A 56 2.97 -48.47 10.08
CA SER A 56 2.72 -47.04 9.91
C SER A 56 3.85 -46.24 10.58
N ALA A 57 4.38 -45.22 9.90
CA ALA A 57 5.23 -44.18 10.49
C ALA A 57 4.63 -42.82 10.11
N THR A 58 3.73 -42.34 10.98
CA THR A 58 3.19 -40.98 10.95
C THR A 58 4.18 -40.06 11.66
N MET A 59 4.81 -39.13 10.94
CA MET A 59 5.57 -38.01 11.53
C MET A 59 4.63 -36.81 11.67
N THR A 60 4.09 -36.63 12.87
CA THR A 60 3.45 -35.40 13.32
C THR A 60 4.51 -34.48 13.93
N GLY A 61 4.89 -33.43 13.19
CA GLY A 61 5.73 -32.34 13.69
C GLY A 61 4.88 -31.14 14.06
N THR A 62 4.50 -31.03 15.33
CA THR A 62 3.86 -29.85 15.92
C THR A 62 4.95 -28.85 16.34
N ALA A 63 5.04 -27.71 15.68
CA ALA A 63 5.92 -26.61 16.10
C ALA A 63 5.14 -25.64 17.00
N THR A 64 5.37 -25.75 18.30
CA THR A 64 4.96 -24.77 19.32
C THR A 64 6.03 -23.70 19.41
N MET A 65 5.73 -22.45 19.03
CA MET A 65 6.58 -21.30 19.34
C MET A 65 5.98 -20.50 20.50
N GLY A 66 6.70 -20.52 21.62
CA GLY A 66 6.36 -19.82 22.85
C GLY A 66 6.86 -18.38 22.82
N SER A 67 5.99 -17.48 23.29
CA SER A 67 6.30 -16.09 23.62
C SER A 67 7.29 -16.02 24.78
N ALA A 68 8.36 -15.25 24.63
CA ALA A 68 9.22 -14.85 25.75
C ALA A 68 9.14 -13.33 25.94
N SER A 69 8.48 -12.97 27.04
CA SER A 69 8.45 -11.64 27.64
C SER A 69 9.81 -11.34 28.29
N ALA A 70 10.38 -10.18 27.99
CA ALA A 70 11.62 -9.71 28.59
C ALA A 70 11.32 -8.94 29.88
N THR A 71 11.68 -9.51 31.02
CA THR A 71 11.79 -8.78 32.30
C THR A 71 13.26 -8.77 32.71
N GLY A 72 13.83 -7.57 32.82
CA GLY A 72 15.20 -7.36 33.25
C GLY A 72 15.40 -7.71 34.72
N THR A 73 16.59 -8.19 35.05
CA THR A 73 17.09 -8.24 36.43
C THR A 73 18.60 -8.03 36.42
N THR A 74 19.01 -6.92 37.02
CA THR A 74 20.36 -6.55 37.44
C THR A 74 20.98 -7.63 38.34
N THR A 75 22.25 -7.98 38.10
CA THR A 75 23.12 -8.50 39.16
C THR A 75 24.56 -8.06 38.90
N THR A 76 25.05 -7.26 39.85
CA THR A 76 26.42 -6.87 40.13
C THR A 76 27.27 -8.09 40.48
N THR A 77 28.52 -8.14 39.98
CA THR A 77 29.63 -8.78 40.71
C THR A 77 30.96 -8.14 40.30
N THR A 78 31.78 -8.02 41.33
CA THR A 78 32.99 -7.21 41.47
C THR A 78 34.24 -8.03 41.19
N ASP A 79 35.30 -7.34 40.76
CA ASP A 79 36.75 -7.59 40.93
C ASP A 79 37.34 -8.98 40.61
N GLU A 80 38.35 -9.03 39.72
CA GLU A 80 39.74 -8.86 40.16
C GLU A 80 40.73 -8.67 38.99
N THR A 81 41.77 -7.91 39.32
CA THR A 81 42.86 -7.29 38.56
C THR A 81 43.96 -8.21 38.01
N THR A 82 44.57 -7.79 36.90
CA THR A 82 46.04 -7.62 36.64
C THR A 82 46.18 -7.12 35.20
N GLY A 83 46.77 -5.99 34.82
CA GLY A 83 47.78 -5.14 35.44
C GLY A 83 49.04 -5.18 34.57
N THR A 84 49.21 -4.25 33.62
CA THR A 84 50.53 -3.74 33.17
C THR A 84 50.42 -2.50 32.25
N THR A 85 50.73 -1.34 32.85
CA THR A 85 51.59 -0.24 32.36
C THR A 85 51.25 0.58 31.09
N SER A 86 50.75 1.79 31.39
CA SER A 86 50.86 3.13 30.75
C SER A 86 52.30 3.56 30.32
N PRO A 87 52.58 4.82 29.84
CA PRO A 87 51.70 5.93 29.41
C PRO A 87 52.14 6.65 28.10
N GLY A 88 51.28 7.55 27.60
CA GLY A 88 51.64 8.55 26.59
C GLY A 88 50.56 9.62 26.41
N SER A 89 50.40 10.49 27.40
CA SER A 89 49.59 11.71 27.35
C SER A 89 50.22 12.78 26.45
N ALA A 90 49.39 13.56 25.75
CA ALA A 90 49.41 15.03 25.83
C ALA A 90 48.21 15.63 25.06
N SER A 91 47.29 16.18 25.85
CA SER A 91 46.43 17.30 25.45
C SER A 91 47.29 18.56 25.45
N ASP A 92 47.08 19.48 24.50
CA ASP A 92 47.27 20.90 24.78
C ASP A 92 46.42 21.80 23.87
N THR A 93 45.80 22.77 24.53
CA THR A 93 44.87 23.77 23.98
C THR A 93 45.50 25.15 24.17
N MET A 94 45.19 26.07 23.24
CA MET A 94 45.34 27.53 23.25
C MET A 94 46.75 28.13 23.09
N THR A 95 46.94 28.97 22.06
CA THR A 95 47.01 30.45 22.23
C THR A 95 46.89 31.21 20.88
N THR A 96 45.98 32.20 20.87
CA THR A 96 46.00 33.57 20.27
C THR A 96 46.73 33.92 18.95
N GLY A 97 46.02 34.67 18.10
CA GLY A 97 46.61 35.62 17.15
C GLY A 97 45.62 36.22 16.13
N GLU A 98 45.03 37.38 16.44
CA GLU A 98 44.55 38.38 15.45
C GLU A 98 45.76 39.25 14.99
N PRO A 99 45.76 39.95 13.84
CA PRO A 99 44.87 41.12 13.63
C PRO A 99 44.40 41.45 12.18
N THR A 100 43.32 42.25 12.11
CA THR A 100 43.02 43.39 11.17
C THR A 100 42.81 43.13 9.66
N THR A 101 41.64 43.39 9.05
CA THR A 101 40.91 44.66 8.70
C THR A 101 41.08 45.00 7.21
N GLY A 102 39.96 45.09 6.49
CA GLY A 102 39.88 45.58 5.11
C GLY A 102 38.44 45.90 4.70
N THR A 103 37.97 47.08 5.10
CA THR A 103 36.69 47.68 4.71
C THR A 103 36.87 48.49 3.43
N THR A 104 35.96 48.38 2.46
CA THR A 104 35.78 49.39 1.42
C THR A 104 34.30 49.70 1.24
N THR A 105 33.90 50.87 1.72
CA THR A 105 32.72 51.63 1.32
C THR A 105 33.19 52.79 0.45
N VAL A 106 32.55 52.99 -0.72
CA VAL A 106 32.45 54.31 -1.37
C VAL A 106 31.11 54.40 -2.14
N ASP A 107 30.40 55.48 -1.90
CA ASP A 107 29.21 56.05 -2.56
C ASP A 107 29.53 57.56 -2.78
N PRO A 108 28.75 58.45 -3.43
CA PRO A 108 27.79 58.39 -4.55
C PRO A 108 28.21 59.31 -5.74
N THR A 109 27.46 59.35 -6.85
CA THR A 109 26.89 60.61 -7.44
C THR A 109 26.22 60.46 -8.83
N THR A 110 24.95 60.89 -8.88
CA THR A 110 24.23 61.73 -9.87
C THR A 110 24.28 61.45 -11.39
N GLY A 111 23.07 61.29 -11.97
CA GLY A 111 22.82 61.48 -13.40
C GLY A 111 21.34 61.32 -13.76
N SER A 112 20.59 62.42 -13.71
CA SER A 112 19.17 62.55 -14.13
C SER A 112 19.05 62.64 -15.65
N THR A 113 18.07 61.93 -16.24
CA THR A 113 17.23 62.46 -17.32
C THR A 113 15.84 61.81 -17.32
N THR A 114 14.87 62.70 -17.28
CA THR A 114 13.41 62.62 -17.45
C THR A 114 12.93 62.03 -18.79
N VAL A 115 11.81 61.26 -18.80
CA VAL A 115 10.57 61.54 -19.58
C VAL A 115 9.36 60.92 -18.84
N ASP A 116 8.27 61.70 -18.79
CA ASP A 116 6.96 61.56 -18.12
C ASP A 116 5.97 60.63 -18.90
N PRO A 117 4.68 60.42 -18.52
CA PRO A 117 4.08 59.09 -18.42
C PRO A 117 2.87 58.92 -19.38
N THR A 118 2.30 57.73 -19.43
CA THR A 118 0.86 57.62 -19.77
C THR A 118 0.20 56.50 -18.98
N THR A 119 -0.81 56.97 -18.27
CA THR A 119 -1.88 56.35 -17.48
C THR A 119 -2.55 55.14 -18.14
N GLY A 120 -2.95 54.17 -17.31
CA GLY A 120 -3.82 53.06 -17.73
C GLY A 120 -4.19 52.16 -16.55
N THR A 121 -5.10 52.63 -15.71
CA THR A 121 -5.71 51.88 -14.61
C THR A 121 -6.67 50.83 -15.17
N THR A 122 -6.50 49.54 -14.85
CA THR A 122 -7.61 48.57 -14.82
C THR A 122 -7.40 47.54 -13.73
N THR A 123 -8.38 47.56 -12.82
CA THR A 123 -8.74 46.64 -11.76
C THR A 123 -8.76 45.19 -12.24
N MET A 124 -8.16 44.26 -11.49
CA MET A 124 -8.45 42.83 -11.64
C MET A 124 -9.60 42.47 -10.70
N ASP A 125 -10.74 42.16 -11.29
CA ASP A 125 -11.92 41.60 -10.66
C ASP A 125 -11.88 40.08 -10.83
N MET A 126 -12.01 39.35 -9.72
CA MET A 126 -12.13 37.89 -9.74
C MET A 126 -13.58 37.53 -10.04
N THR A 127 -13.82 36.74 -11.09
CA THR A 127 -15.10 36.04 -11.21
C THR A 127 -14.90 34.64 -11.75
N THR A 128 -15.33 33.71 -10.92
CA THR A 128 -15.54 32.28 -11.10
C THR A 128 -16.36 31.98 -12.35
N GLY A 129 -15.96 30.98 -13.13
CA GLY A 129 -16.72 30.48 -14.27
C GLY A 129 -16.32 29.06 -14.63
N SER A 130 -17.00 28.11 -13.99
CA SER A 130 -17.05 26.70 -14.40
C SER A 130 -17.54 26.59 -15.84
N THR A 131 -16.82 25.87 -16.69
CA THR A 131 -17.31 25.42 -18.00
C THR A 131 -17.15 23.91 -18.10
N THR A 132 -18.23 23.23 -17.74
CA THR A 132 -18.57 21.88 -18.21
C THR A 132 -18.69 21.94 -19.74
N MET A 133 -17.85 21.21 -20.47
CA MET A 133 -18.01 21.03 -21.93
C MET A 133 -18.69 19.69 -22.19
N ASP A 134 -20.00 19.76 -22.34
CA ASP A 134 -20.85 18.76 -22.99
C ASP A 134 -20.58 18.79 -24.50
N MET A 135 -20.11 17.68 -25.08
CA MET A 135 -19.92 17.53 -26.52
C MET A 135 -21.00 16.61 -27.10
N THR A 136 -22.08 17.22 -27.60
CA THR A 136 -22.92 16.61 -28.64
C THR A 136 -22.60 17.21 -30.01
N THR A 137 -22.00 16.34 -30.83
CA THR A 137 -21.89 16.23 -32.30
C THR A 137 -22.28 17.42 -33.19
N GLY A 138 -21.33 17.79 -34.07
CA GLY A 138 -21.63 18.12 -35.46
C GLY A 138 -20.88 19.31 -36.06
N ASN A 139 -19.62 19.14 -36.46
CA ASN A 139 -19.14 19.66 -37.75
C ASN A 139 -17.76 19.08 -38.12
N THR A 140 -17.62 18.69 -39.38
CA THR A 140 -16.38 18.21 -40.01
C THR A 140 -15.33 19.32 -40.09
N GLY A 141 -14.35 19.29 -39.20
CA GLY A 141 -13.11 20.05 -39.28
C GLY A 141 -12.04 19.28 -38.54
N THR A 142 -11.01 18.83 -39.26
CA THR A 142 -9.93 17.99 -38.75
C THR A 142 -9.05 18.79 -37.78
N THR A 143 -9.49 18.93 -36.53
CA THR A 143 -8.61 19.25 -35.40
C THR A 143 -7.73 18.03 -35.18
N GLY A 144 -6.41 18.21 -35.28
CA GLY A 144 -5.44 17.16 -34.99
C GLY A 144 -5.63 16.68 -33.56
N VAL A 145 -6.22 15.50 -33.41
CA VAL A 145 -6.21 14.76 -32.15
C VAL A 145 -4.73 14.48 -31.88
N ILE A 146 -4.19 15.00 -30.78
CA ILE A 146 -2.92 14.50 -30.27
C ILE A 146 -3.25 13.09 -29.81
N GLU A 147 -2.87 12.09 -30.60
CA GLU A 147 -3.04 10.70 -30.21
C GLU A 147 -2.22 10.46 -28.94
N ASP A 148 -2.89 9.91 -27.92
CA ASP A 148 -2.25 9.41 -26.72
C ASP A 148 -1.20 8.35 -27.15
N PRO A 149 0.10 8.54 -26.85
CA PRO A 149 1.14 7.60 -27.26
C PRO A 149 0.98 6.22 -26.61
N CYS A 150 0.30 6.14 -25.47
CA CYS A 150 0.11 4.95 -24.68
C CYS A 150 -1.35 4.87 -24.20
N PRO A 151 -2.31 4.60 -25.11
CA PRO A 151 -3.72 4.55 -24.73
C PRO A 151 -3.99 3.36 -23.80
N CYS A 152 -5.00 3.52 -22.95
CA CYS A 152 -5.56 2.41 -22.19
C CYS A 152 -6.19 1.37 -23.12
N ALA A 153 -5.92 0.09 -22.87
CA ALA A 153 -6.61 -0.97 -23.59
C ALA A 153 -8.09 -1.00 -23.18
N ASP A 154 -8.97 -1.09 -24.19
CA ASP A 154 -10.38 -1.39 -24.00
C ASP A 154 -10.53 -2.91 -23.85
N VAL A 155 -10.51 -3.37 -22.59
CA VAL A 155 -10.57 -4.78 -22.20
C VAL A 155 -11.85 -5.07 -21.44
N GLU A 156 -12.33 -6.32 -21.50
CA GLU A 156 -13.62 -6.72 -20.92
C GLU A 156 -13.71 -6.45 -19.42
N VAL A 157 -12.62 -6.67 -18.69
CA VAL A 157 -12.51 -6.26 -17.29
C VAL A 157 -11.95 -4.83 -17.25
N PRO A 158 -12.76 -3.81 -16.93
CA PRO A 158 -12.33 -2.42 -17.08
C PRO A 158 -11.14 -2.10 -16.19
N LEU A 159 -10.25 -1.22 -16.63
CA LEU A 159 -9.05 -0.85 -15.87
C LEU A 159 -9.27 0.31 -14.90
N ASP A 160 -10.46 0.91 -14.92
CA ASP A 160 -10.78 2.21 -14.33
C ASP A 160 -11.91 2.21 -13.29
N ASN A 161 -12.55 1.07 -13.04
CA ASN A 161 -13.66 0.95 -12.09
C ASN A 161 -13.34 0.09 -10.85
N GLY A 162 -12.06 -0.09 -10.52
CA GLY A 162 -11.67 -0.75 -9.28
C GLY A 162 -10.18 -1.02 -9.15
N ILE A 163 -9.84 -1.74 -8.08
CA ILE A 163 -8.48 -2.06 -7.68
C ILE A 163 -8.27 -3.56 -7.86
N PHE A 164 -7.29 -3.98 -8.65
CA PHE A 164 -6.94 -5.39 -8.72
C PHE A 164 -6.19 -5.78 -7.46
N VAL A 165 -6.56 -6.91 -6.87
CA VAL A 165 -5.94 -7.43 -5.65
C VAL A 165 -5.54 -8.89 -5.83
N LEU A 166 -4.38 -9.23 -5.31
CA LEU A 166 -3.72 -10.50 -5.48
C LEU A 166 -3.69 -11.24 -4.16
N SER A 167 -4.20 -12.47 -4.15
CA SER A 167 -4.07 -13.35 -3.00
C SER A 167 -2.68 -13.98 -2.90
N ASP A 168 -2.28 -14.38 -1.69
CA ASP A 168 -1.03 -15.13 -1.43
C ASP A 168 -1.00 -16.54 -2.03
N ASN A 169 -2.15 -17.04 -2.48
CA ASN A 169 -2.33 -18.36 -3.09
C ASN A 169 -2.69 -18.31 -4.59
N ALA A 170 -2.37 -17.20 -5.27
CA ALA A 170 -2.50 -17.00 -6.72
C ALA A 170 -3.95 -17.01 -7.25
N GLU A 171 -4.81 -16.25 -6.61
CA GLU A 171 -6.11 -15.83 -7.13
C GLU A 171 -6.08 -14.34 -7.44
N LEU A 172 -6.60 -13.97 -8.60
CA LEU A 172 -6.80 -12.57 -8.98
C LEU A 172 -8.25 -12.17 -8.68
N TRP A 173 -8.37 -11.05 -7.98
CA TRP A 173 -9.64 -10.46 -7.59
C TRP A 173 -9.64 -8.97 -7.95
N LYS A 174 -10.80 -8.37 -7.88
CA LYS A 174 -10.99 -6.93 -8.00
C LYS A 174 -11.78 -6.42 -6.81
N TYR A 175 -11.25 -5.44 -6.13
CA TYR A 175 -11.95 -4.66 -5.12
C TYR A 175 -12.66 -3.50 -5.79
N LEU A 176 -13.93 -3.29 -5.47
CA LEU A 176 -14.77 -2.23 -5.99
C LEU A 176 -14.99 -1.20 -4.87
N PRO A 177 -14.32 -0.03 -4.92
CA PRO A 177 -14.42 0.95 -3.85
C PRO A 177 -15.82 1.51 -3.61
N ASP A 178 -16.62 1.69 -4.68
CA ASP A 178 -17.96 2.27 -4.61
C ASP A 178 -18.91 1.53 -3.66
N ASP A 179 -18.80 0.20 -3.62
CA ASP A 179 -19.65 -0.66 -2.79
C ASP A 179 -18.88 -1.42 -1.70
N ASN A 180 -17.56 -1.25 -1.65
CA ASN A 180 -16.63 -1.96 -0.77
C ASN A 180 -16.70 -3.49 -0.89
N THR A 181 -16.96 -4.00 -2.10
CA THR A 181 -17.06 -5.43 -2.40
C THR A 181 -15.87 -5.98 -3.17
N PHE A 182 -15.85 -7.31 -3.32
CA PHE A 182 -14.81 -8.03 -4.04
C PHE A 182 -15.43 -8.94 -5.09
N GLU A 183 -14.85 -8.92 -6.29
CA GLU A 183 -15.17 -9.79 -7.41
C GLU A 183 -14.00 -10.72 -7.70
N MET A 184 -14.26 -12.04 -7.79
CA MET A 184 -13.23 -13.00 -8.18
C MET A 184 -13.11 -12.99 -9.71
N LEU A 185 -11.92 -12.68 -10.23
CA LEU A 185 -11.65 -12.77 -11.67
C LEU A 185 -11.23 -14.19 -12.06
N GLY A 186 -10.45 -14.86 -11.20
CA GLY A 186 -10.12 -16.27 -11.37
C GLY A 186 -8.80 -16.69 -10.74
N PRO A 187 -8.53 -18.01 -10.70
CA PRO A 187 -7.22 -18.52 -10.30
C PRO A 187 -6.18 -18.23 -11.39
N ILE A 188 -4.95 -17.95 -10.98
CA ILE A 188 -3.85 -17.64 -11.88
C ILE A 188 -3.23 -18.92 -12.47
N GLY A 189 -3.07 -18.95 -13.79
CA GLY A 189 -2.60 -20.11 -14.56
C GLY A 189 -1.10 -20.16 -14.85
N CYS A 190 -0.23 -19.69 -13.95
CA CYS A 190 1.22 -19.59 -14.22
C CYS A 190 1.99 -20.90 -13.94
N ASN A 191 1.73 -21.96 -14.70
CA ASN A 191 2.47 -23.23 -14.63
C ASN A 191 2.53 -23.87 -13.21
N GLY A 192 1.48 -23.68 -12.42
CA GLY A 192 1.38 -24.25 -11.07
C GLY A 192 2.11 -23.44 -9.98
N MET A 193 2.69 -22.28 -10.31
CA MET A 193 3.18 -21.35 -9.32
C MET A 193 2.00 -20.74 -8.56
N SER A 194 2.06 -20.80 -7.23
CA SER A 194 0.95 -20.39 -6.37
C SER A 194 1.34 -19.41 -5.27
N ASN A 195 2.62 -19.27 -4.94
CA ASN A 195 3.06 -18.37 -3.88
C ASN A 195 3.48 -17.03 -4.46
N THR A 196 2.65 -16.02 -4.24
CA THR A 196 2.79 -14.68 -4.80
C THR A 196 3.39 -13.72 -3.78
N PHE A 197 4.00 -12.63 -4.26
CA PHE A 197 4.67 -11.65 -3.41
C PHE A 197 4.12 -10.23 -3.59
N SER A 198 4.06 -9.71 -4.81
CA SER A 198 3.52 -8.37 -5.13
C SER A 198 2.95 -8.36 -6.55
N MET A 199 2.21 -7.31 -6.90
CA MET A 199 1.53 -7.15 -8.18
C MET A 199 1.49 -5.68 -8.64
N ALA A 200 1.68 -5.45 -9.93
CA ALA A 200 1.32 -4.20 -10.60
C ALA A 200 0.43 -4.48 -11.82
N VAL A 201 -0.40 -3.53 -12.27
CA VAL A 201 -1.25 -3.71 -13.46
C VAL A 201 -0.90 -2.66 -14.49
N ASP A 202 -0.63 -3.08 -15.72
CA ASP A 202 -0.28 -2.17 -16.81
C ASP A 202 -1.51 -1.64 -17.57
N ARG A 203 -1.27 -0.74 -18.52
CA ARG A 203 -2.31 -0.13 -19.39
C ARG A 203 -2.86 -1.09 -20.45
N ALA A 204 -2.20 -2.22 -20.66
CA ALA A 204 -2.62 -3.25 -21.61
C ALA A 204 -3.54 -4.32 -20.97
N GLY A 205 -3.81 -4.22 -19.67
CA GLY A 205 -4.63 -5.18 -18.94
C GLY A 205 -3.87 -6.44 -18.53
N PHE A 206 -2.55 -6.33 -18.31
CA PHE A 206 -1.79 -7.40 -17.67
C PHE A 206 -1.45 -7.04 -16.23
N ALA A 207 -1.77 -7.95 -15.32
CA ALA A 207 -1.20 -8.00 -13.98
C ALA A 207 0.20 -8.63 -14.04
N TRP A 208 1.22 -7.85 -13.71
CA TRP A 208 2.58 -8.32 -13.52
C TRP A 208 2.69 -8.85 -12.10
N VAL A 209 2.84 -10.16 -11.95
CA VAL A 209 2.80 -10.86 -10.67
C VAL A 209 4.19 -11.38 -10.34
N MET A 210 4.70 -11.01 -9.18
CA MET A 210 5.94 -11.56 -8.64
C MET A 210 5.66 -12.82 -7.82
N PHE A 211 6.42 -13.88 -8.07
CA PHE A 211 6.33 -15.15 -7.35
C PHE A 211 7.48 -15.38 -6.35
N ASN A 212 7.24 -16.29 -5.40
CA ASN A 212 8.24 -16.73 -4.43
C ASN A 212 7.86 -18.10 -3.80
N PRO A 213 8.18 -19.28 -4.37
CA PRO A 213 9.11 -19.52 -5.48
C PRO A 213 8.46 -19.56 -6.88
N PRO A 214 9.25 -19.38 -7.96
CA PRO A 214 10.67 -19.00 -7.96
C PRO A 214 10.84 -17.55 -7.47
N LYS A 215 11.83 -17.33 -6.61
CA LYS A 215 11.99 -16.08 -5.86
C LYS A 215 12.28 -14.92 -6.81
N GLY A 216 11.37 -13.95 -6.85
CA GLY A 216 11.56 -12.71 -7.59
C GLY A 216 11.24 -12.77 -9.07
N ASP A 217 10.70 -13.88 -9.55
CA ASP A 217 10.29 -14.02 -10.95
C ASP A 217 8.97 -13.29 -11.19
N ILE A 218 8.84 -12.67 -12.36
CA ILE A 218 7.68 -11.83 -12.71
C ILE A 218 7.03 -12.39 -13.96
N TRP A 219 5.73 -12.66 -13.86
CA TRP A 219 4.91 -13.16 -14.97
C TRP A 219 3.76 -12.21 -15.26
N LYS A 220 3.33 -12.17 -16.53
CA LYS A 220 2.18 -11.38 -16.97
C LYS A 220 0.93 -12.25 -16.95
N VAL A 221 -0.12 -11.77 -16.27
CA VAL A 221 -1.42 -12.42 -16.16
C VAL A 221 -2.46 -11.53 -16.82
N ASP A 222 -3.20 -12.05 -17.78
CA ASP A 222 -4.32 -11.34 -18.41
C ASP A 222 -5.45 -11.14 -17.39
N VAL A 223 -5.84 -9.90 -17.10
CA VAL A 223 -6.86 -9.62 -16.09
C VAL A 223 -8.26 -10.08 -16.52
N THR A 224 -8.51 -10.24 -17.82
CA THR A 224 -9.76 -10.78 -18.36
C THR A 224 -9.78 -12.31 -18.33
N ASN A 225 -8.61 -12.94 -18.36
CA ASN A 225 -8.48 -14.39 -18.28
C ASN A 225 -7.27 -14.77 -17.42
N PRO A 226 -7.40 -14.83 -16.08
CA PRO A 226 -6.26 -15.09 -15.20
C PRO A 226 -5.56 -16.44 -15.42
N ALA A 227 -6.21 -17.38 -16.11
CA ALA A 227 -5.58 -18.62 -16.53
C ALA A 227 -4.54 -18.43 -17.67
N ASN A 228 -4.62 -17.32 -18.42
CA ASN A 228 -3.65 -16.94 -19.43
C ASN A 228 -2.50 -16.17 -18.77
N CYS A 229 -1.41 -16.89 -18.53
CA CYS A 229 -0.21 -16.36 -17.93
C CYS A 229 1.01 -16.59 -18.84
N VAL A 230 1.82 -15.54 -19.02
CA VAL A 230 2.96 -15.53 -19.95
C VAL A 230 4.21 -15.09 -19.21
N ASP A 231 5.30 -15.82 -19.42
CA ASP A 231 6.64 -15.41 -19.00
C ASP A 231 7.13 -14.29 -19.92
N PRO A 232 7.33 -13.06 -19.42
CA PRO A 232 7.89 -11.99 -20.23
C PRO A 232 9.39 -12.16 -20.47
N GLY A 233 10.07 -13.04 -19.74
CA GLY A 233 11.52 -13.22 -19.75
C GLY A 233 12.25 -12.35 -18.73
N TYR A 234 11.57 -11.89 -17.68
CA TYR A 234 12.20 -11.11 -16.62
C TYR A 234 13.24 -11.97 -15.91
N THR A 235 14.46 -11.47 -15.75
CA THR A 235 15.50 -12.19 -15.01
C THR A 235 15.42 -11.80 -13.53
N PRO A 236 15.19 -12.74 -12.59
CA PRO A 236 15.16 -12.43 -11.16
C PRO A 236 16.53 -12.02 -10.61
N GLY A 237 16.55 -11.23 -9.53
CA GLY A 237 17.78 -10.89 -8.80
C GLY A 237 18.69 -9.86 -9.49
N GLN A 238 18.20 -9.15 -10.51
CA GLN A 238 18.92 -8.06 -11.15
C GLN A 238 19.34 -7.01 -10.12
N GLN A 239 20.59 -6.54 -10.21
CA GLN A 239 21.18 -5.59 -9.25
C GLN A 239 21.08 -6.02 -7.77
N GLY A 240 20.87 -7.31 -7.49
CA GLY A 240 20.66 -7.83 -6.13
C GLY A 240 19.24 -7.62 -5.58
N ALA A 241 18.30 -7.11 -6.39
CA ALA A 241 16.90 -6.98 -6.02
C ALA A 241 16.16 -8.31 -6.28
N GLU A 242 15.91 -9.07 -5.21
CA GLU A 242 15.23 -10.36 -5.30
C GLU A 242 13.72 -10.27 -5.07
N LEU A 243 13.25 -9.35 -4.24
CA LEU A 243 11.84 -9.11 -3.95
C LEU A 243 11.62 -7.61 -3.85
N PHE A 244 10.49 -7.13 -4.34
CA PHE A 244 10.10 -5.73 -4.20
C PHE A 244 8.58 -5.58 -4.35
N GLY A 245 8.00 -4.67 -3.57
CA GLY A 245 6.66 -4.17 -3.84
C GLY A 245 6.70 -3.30 -5.09
N MET A 246 5.65 -3.31 -5.92
CA MET A 246 5.71 -2.68 -7.25
C MET A 246 4.41 -2.04 -7.73
N ALA A 247 4.54 -1.04 -8.59
CA ALA A 247 3.43 -0.40 -9.28
C ALA A 247 3.86 0.19 -10.62
N PHE A 248 2.93 0.23 -11.58
CA PHE A 248 3.06 1.08 -12.76
C PHE A 248 2.73 2.53 -12.39
N VAL A 249 3.52 3.44 -12.94
CA VAL A 249 3.33 4.88 -12.75
C VAL A 249 3.50 5.56 -14.11
N SER A 250 2.57 6.46 -14.48
CA SER A 250 2.69 7.23 -15.72
C SER A 250 3.88 8.16 -15.66
N GLU A 251 4.50 8.46 -16.80
CA GLU A 251 5.61 9.41 -16.87
C GLU A 251 5.15 10.78 -16.38
N ASP A 252 4.03 11.29 -16.88
CA ASP A 252 3.31 12.45 -16.38
C ASP A 252 1.89 12.55 -16.97
N GLN A 253 1.13 13.60 -16.60
CA GLN A 253 -0.24 13.82 -17.09
C GLN A 253 -0.37 14.05 -18.61
N PHE A 254 0.73 14.30 -19.32
CA PHE A 254 0.77 14.53 -20.77
C PHE A 254 1.46 13.39 -21.52
N ASN A 255 2.37 12.67 -20.85
CA ASN A 255 2.98 11.44 -21.30
C ASN A 255 2.50 10.29 -20.41
N THR A 256 1.41 9.68 -20.83
CA THR A 256 0.69 8.57 -20.19
C THR A 256 1.37 7.21 -20.32
N CYS A 257 2.54 7.14 -20.97
CA CYS A 257 3.32 5.91 -20.96
C CYS A 257 3.78 5.62 -19.53
N ASP A 258 3.75 4.35 -19.15
CA ASP A 258 4.06 3.95 -17.78
C ASP A 258 5.37 3.20 -17.68
N ARG A 259 5.94 3.26 -16.49
CA ARG A 259 7.10 2.46 -16.10
C ARG A 259 6.83 1.75 -14.79
N LEU A 260 7.42 0.57 -14.61
CA LEU A 260 7.32 -0.17 -13.37
C LEU A 260 8.33 0.39 -12.36
N TYR A 261 7.87 0.70 -11.16
CA TYR A 261 8.70 1.14 -10.03
C TYR A 261 8.56 0.18 -8.87
N GLY A 262 9.53 0.16 -7.96
CA GLY A 262 9.48 -0.68 -6.78
C GLY A 262 10.33 -0.24 -5.60
N ASN A 263 10.11 -0.91 -4.46
CA ASN A 263 10.97 -0.83 -3.29
C ASN A 263 11.41 -2.22 -2.84
N THR A 264 12.72 -2.40 -2.66
CA THR A 264 13.30 -3.72 -2.34
C THR A 264 12.93 -4.23 -0.96
N TYR A 265 12.73 -5.55 -0.88
CA TYR A 265 12.76 -6.32 0.35
C TYR A 265 13.88 -7.37 0.29
N ASN A 266 14.69 -7.45 1.34
CA ASN A 266 15.84 -8.37 1.38
C ASN A 266 15.46 -9.85 1.64
N GLY A 267 14.18 -10.14 1.90
CA GLY A 267 13.72 -11.52 2.16
C GLY A 267 14.07 -12.06 3.56
N ILE A 268 14.62 -11.23 4.46
CA ILE A 268 15.09 -11.64 5.78
C ILE A 268 14.34 -10.88 6.87
N GLY A 269 13.75 -11.64 7.80
CA GLY A 269 13.07 -11.07 8.96
C GLY A 269 11.66 -10.58 8.62
N GLY A 270 11.20 -9.57 9.36
CA GLY A 270 9.99 -8.83 9.01
C GLY A 270 10.32 -7.55 8.25
N PHE A 271 9.28 -6.88 7.78
CA PHE A 271 9.38 -5.55 7.21
C PHE A 271 9.95 -4.56 8.24
N GLY A 272 10.79 -3.64 7.77
CA GLY A 272 11.59 -2.79 8.65
C GLY A 272 11.68 -1.35 8.17
N GLU A 273 12.06 -0.48 9.10
CA GLU A 273 12.32 0.93 8.87
C GLU A 273 13.67 1.35 9.44
N GLY A 274 14.41 2.15 8.69
CA GLY A 274 15.73 2.64 9.07
C GLY A 274 16.44 3.31 7.90
N PRO A 275 17.50 4.10 8.15
CA PRO A 275 18.16 4.85 7.10
C PRO A 275 18.82 3.91 6.07
N ASN A 276 18.51 4.12 4.79
CA ASN A 276 19.12 3.45 3.64
C ASN A 276 19.07 1.91 3.66
N ILE A 277 18.01 1.34 4.23
CA ILE A 277 17.87 -0.12 4.35
C ILE A 277 17.15 -0.78 3.16
N GLY A 278 16.58 0.02 2.26
CA GLY A 278 16.04 -0.44 0.99
C GLY A 278 16.51 0.44 -0.17
N ASP A 279 16.18 -0.02 -1.37
CA ASP A 279 16.42 0.68 -2.62
C ASP A 279 15.09 0.99 -3.30
N PHE A 280 15.02 2.16 -3.93
CA PHE A 280 14.00 2.51 -4.90
C PHE A 280 14.53 2.15 -6.28
N LEU A 281 13.70 1.48 -7.07
CA LEU A 281 14.09 0.93 -8.36
C LEU A 281 13.04 1.19 -9.42
N THR A 282 13.46 1.00 -10.67
CA THR A 282 12.57 0.93 -11.83
C THR A 282 12.92 -0.27 -12.68
N VAL A 283 11.91 -0.82 -13.37
CA VAL A 283 12.06 -1.83 -14.42
C VAL A 283 11.51 -1.26 -15.72
N ASP A 284 12.29 -1.34 -16.78
CA ASP A 284 11.81 -1.01 -18.12
C ASP A 284 10.83 -2.10 -18.59
N PRO A 285 9.58 -1.80 -18.95
CA PRO A 285 8.60 -2.82 -19.30
C PRO A 285 8.89 -3.50 -20.65
N ASP A 286 9.73 -2.89 -21.51
CA ASP A 286 10.07 -3.43 -22.82
C ASP A 286 11.36 -4.26 -22.76
N THR A 287 12.41 -3.73 -22.12
CA THR A 287 13.70 -4.43 -22.02
C THR A 287 13.80 -5.35 -20.81
N LEU A 288 12.93 -5.17 -19.82
CA LEU A 288 12.91 -5.88 -18.53
C LEU A 288 14.16 -5.64 -17.67
N ASP A 289 14.92 -4.58 -17.99
CA ASP A 289 16.11 -4.18 -17.26
C ASP A 289 15.74 -3.41 -15.99
N LEU A 290 16.27 -3.87 -14.86
CA LEU A 290 16.14 -3.21 -13.57
C LEU A 290 17.28 -2.21 -13.33
N SER A 291 16.91 -1.01 -12.88
CA SER A 291 17.85 0.02 -12.42
C SER A 291 17.53 0.47 -11.00
N LEU A 292 18.56 0.58 -10.17
CA LEU A 292 18.44 1.21 -8.85
C LEU A 292 18.54 2.73 -9.00
N LEU A 293 17.57 3.46 -8.44
CA LEU A 293 17.45 4.91 -8.57
C LEU A 293 17.92 5.65 -7.32
N GLY A 294 17.76 5.05 -6.14
CA GLY A 294 18.23 5.63 -4.90
C GLY A 294 17.88 4.78 -3.68
N LYS A 295 18.26 5.27 -2.50
CA LYS A 295 18.01 4.59 -1.22
C LYS A 295 16.69 5.05 -0.60
N THR A 296 16.02 4.13 0.09
CA THR A 296 14.81 4.41 0.88
C THR A 296 15.03 4.02 2.33
N SER A 297 14.05 4.38 3.16
CA SER A 297 14.07 4.03 4.58
C SER A 297 13.30 2.75 4.91
N PHE A 298 12.82 2.01 3.91
CA PHE A 298 11.99 0.82 4.09
C PHE A 298 12.67 -0.44 3.56
N ASN A 299 12.76 -1.48 4.38
CA ASN A 299 13.08 -2.84 3.94
C ASN A 299 11.76 -3.56 3.69
N GLY A 300 11.26 -3.43 2.46
CA GLY A 300 9.93 -3.87 2.03
C GLY A 300 8.87 -2.80 2.29
N ALA A 301 8.44 -2.18 1.21
CA ALA A 301 7.26 -1.34 1.08
C ALA A 301 6.54 -1.73 -0.20
N GLU A 302 5.22 -1.61 -0.21
CA GLU A 302 4.42 -1.72 -1.42
C GLU A 302 4.36 -0.36 -2.11
N LEU A 303 4.13 -0.37 -3.42
CA LEU A 303 4.01 0.85 -4.22
C LEU A 303 2.63 0.99 -4.84
N THR A 304 2.24 2.23 -5.12
CA THR A 304 1.14 2.55 -6.03
C THR A 304 1.50 3.79 -6.84
N GLY A 305 0.89 3.92 -8.02
CA GLY A 305 1.13 4.99 -8.96
C GLY A 305 -0.17 5.63 -9.42
N THR A 306 -0.06 6.83 -10.01
CA THR A 306 -1.20 7.59 -10.51
C THR A 306 -1.04 7.95 -11.98
N GLY A 307 -2.15 8.23 -12.66
CA GLY A 307 -2.16 8.68 -14.05
C GLY A 307 -1.55 10.06 -14.28
N ASP A 308 -1.45 10.91 -13.25
CA ASP A 308 -0.72 12.17 -13.29
C ASP A 308 0.78 12.04 -12.97
N GLY A 309 1.25 10.81 -12.73
CA GLY A 309 2.67 10.47 -12.61
C GLY A 309 3.27 10.61 -11.21
N ARG A 310 2.44 10.61 -10.15
CA ARG A 310 2.92 10.51 -8.77
C ARG A 310 3.11 9.05 -8.36
N ALA A 311 4.10 8.80 -7.52
CA ALA A 311 4.41 7.49 -6.97
C ALA A 311 4.36 7.55 -5.44
N PHE A 312 3.80 6.53 -4.84
CA PHE A 312 3.65 6.43 -3.40
C PHE A 312 4.17 5.09 -2.87
N MET A 313 4.64 5.10 -1.63
CA MET A 313 5.02 3.91 -0.88
C MET A 313 4.16 3.76 0.37
N PHE A 314 3.80 2.51 0.67
CA PHE A 314 3.23 2.13 1.95
C PHE A 314 4.20 1.20 2.68
N GLY A 315 4.71 1.66 3.82
CA GLY A 315 5.74 0.96 4.57
C GLY A 315 5.95 1.51 5.98
N GLY A 316 7.02 1.07 6.64
CA GLY A 316 7.43 1.58 7.94
C GLY A 316 6.86 0.83 9.15
N VAL A 317 7.23 1.29 10.35
CA VAL A 317 6.84 0.65 11.61
C VAL A 317 6.11 1.63 12.55
N ASN A 318 4.94 1.19 13.03
CA ASN A 318 4.12 1.77 14.11
C ASN A 318 4.25 3.30 14.34
N PRO A 319 3.45 4.12 13.61
CA PRO A 319 2.52 3.71 12.56
C PRO A 319 3.20 3.39 11.23
N ALA A 320 2.49 2.65 10.39
CA ALA A 320 2.81 2.62 8.97
C ALA A 320 2.67 4.02 8.36
N LYS A 321 3.33 4.25 7.24
CA LYS A 321 3.45 5.55 6.58
C LYS A 321 3.01 5.44 5.13
N LEU A 322 2.30 6.46 4.68
CA LEU A 322 2.15 6.77 3.26
C LEU A 322 3.24 7.79 2.90
N VAL A 323 4.01 7.53 1.85
CA VAL A 323 5.12 8.38 1.43
C VAL A 323 4.99 8.68 -0.05
N GLU A 324 4.86 9.95 -0.43
CA GLU A 324 5.06 10.35 -1.82
C GLU A 324 6.56 10.35 -2.13
N VAL A 325 6.94 9.77 -3.25
CA VAL A 325 8.36 9.62 -3.63
C VAL A 325 8.65 10.22 -4.99
N ASN A 326 9.81 10.87 -5.08
CA ASN A 326 10.33 11.36 -6.34
C ASN A 326 10.77 10.18 -7.22
N LYS A 327 10.12 10.00 -8.37
CA LYS A 327 10.40 8.88 -9.28
C LYS A 327 11.81 8.87 -9.86
N GLN A 328 12.52 9.99 -9.90
CA GLN A 328 13.86 10.03 -10.48
C GLN A 328 14.93 9.47 -9.54
N ASN A 329 14.71 9.53 -8.22
CA ASN A 329 15.77 9.20 -7.25
C ASN A 329 15.28 8.56 -5.94
N GLY A 330 13.99 8.33 -5.76
CA GLY A 330 13.40 7.73 -4.57
C GLY A 330 13.39 8.62 -3.33
N GLN A 331 13.72 9.91 -3.45
CA GLN A 331 13.65 10.85 -2.33
C GLN A 331 12.20 11.07 -1.91
N TYR A 332 11.98 11.15 -0.60
CA TYR A 332 10.64 11.37 -0.05
C TYR A 332 10.25 12.82 -0.28
N VAL A 333 9.11 13.01 -0.94
CA VAL A 333 8.49 14.32 -1.21
C VAL A 333 7.63 14.71 0.00
N ASP A 334 6.78 13.80 0.44
CA ASP A 334 5.94 13.96 1.63
C ASP A 334 5.84 12.64 2.42
N THR A 335 5.47 12.71 3.69
CA THR A 335 5.32 11.55 4.57
C THR A 335 4.19 11.76 5.55
N ILE A 336 3.19 10.89 5.46
CA ILE A 336 1.99 10.92 6.28
C ILE A 336 1.97 9.68 7.19
N PRO A 337 2.10 9.85 8.53
CA PRO A 337 1.89 8.76 9.48
C PRO A 337 0.41 8.33 9.51
N LEU A 338 0.12 7.05 9.31
CA LEU A 338 -1.24 6.53 9.16
C LEU A 338 -1.88 6.14 10.50
N GLY A 339 -1.82 7.04 11.49
CA GLY A 339 -2.55 6.90 12.76
C GLY A 339 -2.34 5.56 13.48
N ASN A 340 -3.37 4.71 13.51
CA ASN A 340 -3.33 3.38 14.15
C ASN A 340 -3.12 2.23 13.15
N LEU A 341 -2.95 2.52 11.86
CA LEU A 341 -2.67 1.51 10.86
C LEU A 341 -1.22 1.03 11.01
N ALA A 342 -1.08 -0.28 11.15
CA ALA A 342 0.20 -0.97 11.23
C ALA A 342 0.34 -1.90 10.04
N LEU A 343 1.59 -2.14 9.62
CA LEU A 343 1.89 -3.23 8.69
C LEU A 343 1.57 -4.58 9.33
N THR A 344 1.19 -5.52 8.48
CA THR A 344 0.91 -6.92 8.81
C THR A 344 1.84 -7.84 8.02
N ASN A 345 1.75 -9.17 8.18
CA ASN A 345 2.63 -10.09 7.45
C ASN A 345 2.30 -10.18 5.95
N ALA A 346 1.05 -9.89 5.61
CA ALA A 346 0.61 -9.63 4.25
C ALA A 346 0.00 -8.23 4.23
N PHE A 347 0.47 -7.39 3.31
CA PHE A 347 -0.11 -6.08 3.12
C PHE A 347 0.02 -5.67 1.66
N ALA A 348 -0.89 -4.81 1.22
CA ALA A 348 -0.84 -4.13 -0.06
C ALA A 348 -1.56 -2.79 0.07
N PHE A 349 -1.41 -1.92 -0.92
CA PHE A 349 -2.26 -0.74 -1.02
C PHE A 349 -2.36 -0.27 -2.46
N ALA A 350 -3.37 0.52 -2.76
CA ALA A 350 -3.51 1.15 -4.05
C ALA A 350 -4.13 2.53 -3.91
N PHE A 351 -3.75 3.41 -4.83
CA PHE A 351 -4.42 4.68 -5.05
C PHE A 351 -5.58 4.49 -6.04
N PHE A 352 -6.74 5.08 -5.77
CA PHE A 352 -7.89 5.04 -6.67
C PHE A 352 -8.80 6.22 -6.41
N GLY A 353 -9.18 6.96 -7.46
CA GLY A 353 -10.21 7.99 -7.38
C GLY A 353 -9.87 9.17 -6.47
N GLY A 354 -8.59 9.45 -6.24
CA GLY A 354 -8.14 10.50 -5.31
C GLY A 354 -7.71 9.98 -3.94
N ASP A 355 -8.03 8.74 -3.60
CA ASP A 355 -7.88 8.15 -2.27
C ASP A 355 -6.92 6.97 -2.21
N PHE A 356 -6.60 6.53 -1.00
CA PHE A 356 -5.81 5.32 -0.77
C PHE A 356 -6.60 4.22 -0.07
N TYR A 357 -6.39 2.99 -0.53
CA TYR A 357 -6.99 1.78 0.05
C TYR A 357 -5.88 0.85 0.50
N PHE A 358 -5.84 0.59 1.80
CA PHE A 358 -4.86 -0.27 2.45
C PHE A 358 -5.45 -1.63 2.77
N PHE A 359 -4.79 -2.67 2.30
CA PHE A 359 -5.15 -4.06 2.52
C PHE A 359 -4.19 -4.64 3.56
N THR A 360 -4.69 -4.97 4.75
CA THR A 360 -3.89 -5.53 5.85
C THR A 360 -4.64 -6.69 6.50
N GLU A 361 -3.95 -7.60 7.17
CA GLU A 361 -4.57 -8.76 7.82
C GLU A 361 -5.60 -8.33 8.89
N SER A 362 -6.81 -8.90 8.87
CA SER A 362 -7.94 -8.47 9.71
C SER A 362 -7.83 -8.95 11.16
N GLY A 363 -7.20 -10.11 11.38
CA GLY A 363 -7.12 -10.81 12.67
C GLY A 363 -5.71 -11.31 13.03
N GLY A 364 -4.68 -10.79 12.36
CA GLY A 364 -3.27 -11.18 12.58
C GLY A 364 -2.72 -12.14 11.51
N PRO A 365 -1.51 -12.70 11.74
CA PRO A 365 -0.78 -13.48 10.74
C PRO A 365 -1.60 -14.60 10.10
N GLY A 366 -1.67 -14.59 8.77
CA GLY A 366 -2.36 -15.62 7.99
C GLY A 366 -3.87 -15.43 7.87
N SER A 367 -4.45 -14.39 8.48
CA SER A 367 -5.87 -14.07 8.32
C SER A 367 -6.15 -13.39 6.98
N LYS A 368 -7.43 -13.38 6.58
CA LYS A 368 -7.90 -12.62 5.42
C LYS A 368 -7.66 -11.13 5.64
N SER A 369 -7.55 -10.37 4.55
CA SER A 369 -7.32 -8.93 4.66
C SER A 369 -8.61 -8.17 4.97
N LYS A 370 -8.50 -7.08 5.71
CA LYS A 370 -9.48 -5.99 5.78
C LYS A 370 -9.06 -4.86 4.82
N VAL A 371 -9.97 -3.94 4.56
CA VAL A 371 -9.73 -2.72 3.78
C VAL A 371 -9.87 -1.50 4.68
N THR A 372 -8.82 -0.69 4.72
CA THR A 372 -8.83 0.64 5.35
C THR A 372 -8.73 1.69 4.25
N HIS A 373 -9.70 2.57 4.16
CA HIS A 373 -9.75 3.70 3.23
C HIS A 373 -9.17 4.95 3.91
N PHE A 374 -8.39 5.70 3.15
CA PHE A 374 -7.88 7.00 3.53
C PHE A 374 -8.39 8.03 2.53
N ASP A 375 -9.30 8.88 3.00
CA ASP A 375 -9.82 10.03 2.27
C ASP A 375 -8.69 11.06 2.16
N TYR A 376 -7.93 10.99 1.07
CA TYR A 376 -6.71 11.77 0.90
C TYR A 376 -7.00 13.12 0.28
N ASP A 377 -7.98 13.19 -0.59
CA ASP A 377 -8.37 14.43 -1.26
C ASP A 377 -9.43 15.23 -0.51
N ASP A 378 -9.88 14.77 0.67
CA ASP A 378 -10.91 15.41 1.50
C ASP A 378 -12.22 15.52 0.69
N SER A 379 -12.62 14.42 0.04
CA SER A 379 -13.77 14.34 -0.86
C SER A 379 -15.08 14.72 -0.18
N ASP A 380 -15.22 14.46 1.13
CA ASP A 380 -16.39 14.87 1.90
C ASP A 380 -16.37 16.36 2.35
N ASN A 381 -15.26 17.06 2.08
CA ASN A 381 -14.98 18.46 2.42
C ASN A 381 -15.15 18.77 3.91
N ASN A 382 -14.85 17.81 4.78
CA ASN A 382 -14.90 18.01 6.23
C ASN A 382 -13.62 18.68 6.79
N GLY A 383 -12.58 18.81 5.96
CA GLY A 383 -11.30 19.42 6.28
C GLY A 383 -10.31 18.48 6.97
N ILE A 384 -10.57 17.17 6.92
CA ILE A 384 -9.82 16.12 7.62
C ILE A 384 -9.63 14.94 6.66
N GLN A 385 -8.37 14.50 6.51
CA GLN A 385 -8.09 13.25 5.81
C GLN A 385 -8.42 12.07 6.73
N ASP A 386 -9.57 11.45 6.52
CA ASP A 386 -10.11 10.40 7.38
C ASP A 386 -9.54 9.02 7.05
N LEU A 387 -9.16 8.27 8.08
CA LEU A 387 -8.68 6.90 7.96
C LEU A 387 -9.69 5.92 8.58
N THR A 388 -10.44 5.20 7.73
CA THR A 388 -11.59 4.40 8.15
C THR A 388 -11.52 2.96 7.66
N VAL A 389 -12.00 2.01 8.47
CA VAL A 389 -12.14 0.61 8.03
C VAL A 389 -13.47 0.47 7.30
N VAL A 390 -13.41 0.33 5.98
CA VAL A 390 -14.60 0.25 5.11
C VAL A 390 -15.03 -1.20 4.84
N ASN A 391 -14.10 -2.15 4.94
CA ASN A 391 -14.43 -3.57 4.91
C ASN A 391 -13.63 -4.31 5.99
N GLY A 392 -14.31 -4.85 6.99
CA GLY A 392 -13.67 -5.50 8.14
C GLY A 392 -12.99 -6.83 7.84
N GLN A 393 -13.37 -7.51 6.74
CA GLN A 393 -12.78 -8.78 6.32
C GLN A 393 -13.21 -9.14 4.89
N GLY A 394 -12.29 -9.02 3.94
CA GLY A 394 -12.43 -9.47 2.56
C GLY A 394 -12.38 -11.00 2.40
N PRO A 395 -12.48 -11.50 1.16
CA PRO A 395 -12.58 -12.93 0.86
C PRO A 395 -11.24 -13.67 0.92
N ILE A 396 -10.12 -12.96 0.77
CA ILE A 396 -8.76 -13.50 0.62
C ILE A 396 -7.76 -12.79 1.52
N ARG A 397 -6.56 -13.37 1.65
CA ARG A 397 -5.38 -12.71 2.22
C ARG A 397 -4.60 -12.05 1.09
N ILE A 398 -4.50 -10.72 1.11
CA ILE A 398 -4.00 -9.89 0.01
C ILE A 398 -2.52 -9.57 0.23
N VAL A 399 -1.68 -9.85 -0.77
CA VAL A 399 -0.23 -9.55 -0.79
C VAL A 399 0.18 -8.60 -1.90
N GLY A 400 -0.69 -8.34 -2.88
CA GLY A 400 -0.45 -7.35 -3.91
C GLY A 400 -1.74 -6.60 -4.24
N ALA A 401 -1.62 -5.34 -4.59
CA ALA A 401 -2.72 -4.53 -5.09
C ALA A 401 -2.17 -3.61 -6.17
N GLY A 402 -2.89 -3.52 -7.29
CA GLY A 402 -2.48 -2.74 -8.44
C GLY A 402 -3.67 -2.07 -9.09
N VAL A 403 -3.46 -0.82 -9.47
CA VAL A 403 -4.33 -0.11 -10.42
C VAL A 403 -3.54 0.07 -11.71
N SER A 404 -4.23 0.02 -12.83
CA SER A 404 -3.68 0.60 -14.05
C SER A 404 -3.65 2.12 -13.88
N THR A 405 -2.72 2.81 -14.51
CA THR A 405 -2.73 4.29 -14.55
C THR A 405 -3.88 4.87 -15.37
N CYS A 406 -4.67 3.98 -16.00
CA CYS A 406 -5.97 4.26 -16.57
C CYS A 406 -7.05 4.55 -15.51
N ALA A 407 -6.81 4.15 -14.25
CA ALA A 407 -7.72 4.41 -13.16
C ALA A 407 -7.85 5.92 -12.88
N PRO A 408 -9.02 6.37 -12.40
CA PRO A 408 -9.23 7.76 -12.05
C PRO A 408 -8.22 8.21 -10.98
N PHE A 409 -7.63 9.40 -11.19
CA PHE A 409 -6.72 10.01 -10.24
C PHE A 409 -7.22 11.34 -9.65
N LEU A 410 -8.39 11.76 -10.10
CA LEU A 410 -9.12 12.89 -9.53
C LEU A 410 -10.28 12.35 -8.68
N PRO A 411 -10.72 13.14 -7.67
CA PRO A 411 -11.89 12.83 -6.86
C PRO A 411 -13.07 12.37 -7.73
N GLN A 412 -13.80 11.35 -7.26
CA GLN A 412 -15.00 10.79 -7.93
C GLN A 412 -16.31 11.30 -7.33
#